data_AF-A0ABD5YSG4-F1
#
_entry.id   AF-A0ABD5YSG4-F1
#
_cell.length_a   1.000
_cell.length_b   1.000
_cell.length_c   1.000
_cell.angle_alpha   90.00
_cell.angle_beta   90.00
_cell.angle_gamma   90.00
#
_symmetry.space_group_name_H-M   'P 1'
#
loop_
_entity.id
_entity.type
_entity.pdbx_description
1 polymer ?
#
loop_
_entity_poly.entity_id
_entity_poly.type
_entity_poly.pdbx_seq_one_letter_code
_entity_poly.pdbx_strand_id
1 'polypeptide(L)'
;MGIVTVDVSMSLDGFIAGPNDSQENPIGDNGERIHEWVFDLASWRERQGLDGGASNRDSKIVAESFENVEAAVMGRRMFDNDDGPWG
;
A
#
# COMPACT_ATOMS: atom_id res chain seq x y z
N MET A 1 4.73 13.59 -21.90
CA MET A 1 3.52 13.82 -21.08
C MET A 1 3.52 12.71 -20.03
N GLY A 2 3.47 13.03 -18.73
CA GLY A 2 3.41 12.01 -17.68
C GLY A 2 2.06 11.30 -17.70
N ILE A 3 2.05 10.01 -17.36
CA ILE A 3 0.81 9.23 -17.16
C ILE A 3 0.39 9.43 -15.70
N VAL A 4 -0.89 9.76 -15.46
CA VAL A 4 -1.46 9.80 -14.11
C VAL A 4 -2.10 8.44 -13.84
N THR A 5 -1.58 7.73 -12.85
CA THR A 5 -2.06 6.40 -12.44
C THR A 5 -2.62 6.43 -11.03
N VAL A 6 -3.51 5.49 -10.73
CA VAL A 6 -4.00 5.19 -9.39
C VAL A 6 -3.85 3.70 -9.19
N ASP A 7 -3.17 3.30 -8.12
CA ASP A 7 -3.06 1.92 -7.65
C ASP A 7 -3.57 1.89 -6.20
N VAL A 8 -4.52 1.00 -5.92
CA VAL A 8 -5.16 0.88 -4.60
C VAL A 8 -5.73 -0.50 -4.43
N SER A 9 -5.62 -1.06 -3.21
CA SER A 9 -6.38 -2.25 -2.83
C SER A 9 -7.76 -1.85 -2.33
N MET A 10 -8.78 -2.64 -2.65
CA MET A 10 -10.17 -2.31 -2.33
C MET A 10 -10.94 -3.58 -1.95
N SER A 11 -11.86 -3.45 -1.00
CA SER A 11 -12.80 -4.50 -0.64
C SER A 11 -13.80 -4.78 -1.77
N LEU A 12 -14.46 -5.94 -1.71
CA LEU A 12 -15.45 -6.34 -2.71
C LEU A 12 -16.64 -5.37 -2.79
N ASP A 13 -16.99 -4.73 -1.68
CA ASP A 13 -18.06 -3.74 -1.55
C ASP A 13 -17.61 -2.29 -1.79
N GLY A 14 -16.35 -2.08 -2.19
CA GLY A 14 -15.88 -0.80 -2.74
C GLY A 14 -15.21 0.15 -1.75
N PHE A 15 -14.70 -0.34 -0.62
CA PHE A 15 -14.01 0.46 0.40
C PHE A 15 -12.49 0.23 0.36
N ILE A 16 -11.73 1.31 0.58
CA ILE A 16 -10.26 1.31 0.55
C ILE A 16 -9.62 1.41 1.95
N ALA A 17 -10.46 1.46 2.99
CA ALA A 17 -10.07 1.46 4.39
C ALA A 17 -11.23 0.90 5.23
N GLY A 18 -10.92 0.37 6.42
CA GLY A 18 -11.92 0.02 7.42
C GLY A 18 -12.57 1.26 8.05
N PRO A 19 -13.69 1.10 8.77
CA PRO A 19 -14.27 2.19 9.56
C PRO A 19 -13.34 2.56 10.73
N ASN A 20 -13.55 3.75 11.31
CA ASN A 20 -12.83 4.23 12.49
C ASN A 20 -11.31 4.36 12.30
N ASP A 21 -10.87 4.77 11.10
CA ASP A 21 -9.48 5.08 10.84
C ASP A 21 -9.03 6.37 11.55
N SER A 22 -7.83 6.31 12.12
CA SER A 22 -7.20 7.37 12.91
C SER A 22 -5.68 7.19 12.88
N GLN A 23 -4.91 8.08 13.49
CA GLN A 23 -3.46 7.89 13.66
C GLN A 23 -3.09 6.60 14.40
N GLU A 24 -3.88 6.21 15.39
CA GLU A 24 -3.66 4.98 16.16
C GLU A 24 -4.18 3.72 15.42
N ASN A 25 -4.96 3.91 14.35
CA ASN A 25 -5.58 2.86 13.55
C ASN A 25 -5.59 3.27 12.06
N PRO A 26 -4.42 3.36 11.41
CA PRO A 26 -4.24 4.09 10.14
C PRO A 26 -5.11 3.60 8.99
N ILE A 27 -5.38 2.30 8.96
CA ILE A 27 -6.13 1.61 7.91
C ILE A 27 -7.57 1.28 8.36
N GLY A 28 -7.95 1.64 9.59
CA GLY A 28 -9.28 1.37 10.14
C GLY A 28 -9.52 -0.09 10.52
N ASP A 29 -10.66 -0.34 11.15
CA ASP A 29 -11.02 -1.65 11.69
C ASP A 29 -11.08 -2.70 10.57
N ASN A 30 -10.25 -3.74 10.68
CA ASN A 30 -10.10 -4.82 9.69
C ASN A 30 -9.59 -4.38 8.30
N GLY A 31 -9.14 -3.14 8.12
CA GLY A 31 -8.67 -2.71 6.81
C GLY A 31 -7.35 -3.38 6.38
N GLU A 32 -6.51 -3.83 7.31
CA GLU A 32 -5.29 -4.61 7.01
C GLU A 32 -5.57 -5.81 6.08
N ARG A 33 -6.77 -6.39 6.17
CA ARG A 33 -7.19 -7.55 5.37
C ARG A 33 -7.17 -7.30 3.86
N ILE A 34 -7.39 -6.06 3.41
CA ILE A 34 -7.30 -5.72 1.98
C ILE A 34 -5.85 -5.57 1.51
N HIS A 35 -4.87 -5.52 2.43
CA HIS A 35 -3.45 -5.39 2.15
C HIS A 35 -2.64 -6.66 2.46
N GLU A 36 -3.20 -7.66 3.13
CA GLU A 36 -2.51 -8.92 3.49
C GLU A 36 -1.72 -9.57 2.34
N TRP A 37 -2.24 -9.48 1.12
CA TRP A 37 -1.61 -10.06 -0.08
C TRP A 37 -0.22 -9.47 -0.38
N VAL A 38 0.04 -8.21 -0.02
CA VAL A 38 1.27 -7.50 -0.40
C VAL A 38 2.41 -7.73 0.61
N PHE A 39 2.10 -8.00 1.88
CA PHE A 39 3.09 -8.03 2.96
C PHE A 39 4.14 -9.15 2.87
N ASP A 40 3.79 -10.27 2.23
CA ASP A 40 4.73 -11.37 2.00
C ASP A 40 5.54 -11.20 0.71
N LEU A 41 5.26 -10.19 -0.12
CA LEU A 41 5.99 -10.01 -1.38
C LEU A 41 7.39 -9.46 -1.13
N ALA A 42 8.40 -10.08 -1.76
CA ALA A 42 9.80 -9.70 -1.59
C ALA A 42 10.04 -8.21 -1.91
N SER A 43 9.42 -7.72 -2.99
CA SER A 43 9.49 -6.32 -3.42
C SER A 43 8.90 -5.31 -2.44
N TRP A 44 7.86 -5.70 -1.69
CA TRP A 44 7.29 -4.84 -0.64
C TRP A 44 8.18 -4.86 0.61
N ARG A 45 8.61 -6.07 1.01
CA ARG A 45 9.49 -6.28 2.17
C ARG A 45 10.83 -5.55 2.04
N GLU A 46 11.46 -5.63 0.87
CA GLU A 46 12.74 -4.96 0.59
C GLU A 46 12.64 -3.44 0.82
N ARG A 47 11.53 -2.82 0.42
CA ARG A 47 11.27 -1.38 0.65
C ARG A 47 11.12 -1.03 2.12
N GLN A 48 10.57 -1.95 2.90
CA GLN A 48 10.48 -1.82 4.35
C GLN A 48 11.80 -2.20 5.06
N GLY A 49 12.88 -2.44 4.33
CA GLY A 49 14.17 -2.86 4.89
C GLY A 49 14.14 -4.28 5.47
N LEU A 50 13.19 -5.11 5.03
CA LEU A 50 12.99 -6.48 5.49
C LEU A 50 13.50 -7.49 4.45
N ASP A 51 14.14 -8.55 4.92
CA ASP A 51 14.58 -9.66 4.07
C ASP A 51 13.45 -10.67 3.79
N GLY A 52 13.62 -11.45 2.72
CA GLY A 52 12.75 -12.58 2.37
C GLY A 52 11.45 -12.20 1.66
N GLY A 53 10.51 -13.15 1.60
CA GLY A 53 9.23 -13.01 0.90
C GLY A 53 9.15 -13.73 -0.45
N ALA A 54 7.96 -13.73 -1.04
CA ALA A 54 7.67 -14.38 -2.31
C ALA A 54 8.13 -13.52 -3.51
N SER A 55 9.00 -14.07 -4.35
CA SER A 55 9.43 -13.47 -5.63
C SER A 55 8.59 -13.98 -6.81
N ASN A 56 7.27 -13.80 -6.73
CA ASN A 56 6.31 -14.25 -7.74
C ASN A 56 5.95 -13.12 -8.74
N ARG A 57 4.90 -13.32 -9.55
CA ARG A 57 4.44 -12.31 -10.52
C ARG A 57 3.96 -11.02 -9.84
N ASP A 58 3.27 -11.13 -8.71
CA ASP A 58 2.73 -9.98 -8.00
C ASP A 58 3.87 -9.13 -7.40
N SER A 59 4.94 -9.77 -6.94
CA SER A 59 6.16 -9.06 -6.52
C SER A 59 6.80 -8.26 -7.66
N LYS A 60 6.79 -8.78 -8.90
CA LYS A 60 7.28 -8.02 -10.06
C LYS A 60 6.41 -6.81 -10.35
N ILE A 61 5.08 -6.98 -10.29
CA ILE A 61 4.12 -5.89 -10.50
C ILE A 61 4.33 -4.79 -9.46
N VAL A 62 4.45 -5.16 -8.18
CA VAL A 62 4.69 -4.20 -7.10
C VAL A 62 6.02 -3.46 -7.28
N ALA A 63 7.10 -4.15 -7.68
CA ALA A 63 8.37 -3.49 -7.99
C ALA A 63 8.22 -2.46 -9.14
N GLU A 64 7.62 -2.87 -10.25
CA GLU A 64 7.38 -2.01 -11.42
C GLU A 64 6.48 -0.80 -11.09
N SER A 65 5.45 -0.99 -10.25
CA SER A 65 4.54 0.09 -9.84
C SER A 65 5.26 1.23 -9.16
N PHE A 66 6.38 0.96 -8.48
CA PHE A 66 7.10 2.00 -7.79
C PHE A 66 8.32 2.55 -8.54
N GLU A 67 8.97 1.76 -9.40
CA GLU A 67 10.07 2.24 -10.24
C GLU A 67 9.64 3.37 -11.19
N ASN A 68 8.36 3.38 -11.57
CA ASN A 68 7.81 4.35 -12.52
C ASN A 68 7.17 5.59 -11.85
N VAL A 69 7.21 5.70 -10.53
CA VAL A 69 6.58 6.81 -9.78
C VAL A 69 7.65 7.74 -9.23
N GLU A 70 7.82 8.88 -9.89
CA GLU A 70 8.74 9.95 -9.46
C GLU A 70 8.07 10.97 -8.52
N ALA A 71 6.74 11.03 -8.53
CA ALA A 71 5.95 11.94 -7.71
C ALA A 71 4.66 11.27 -7.25
N ALA A 72 4.33 11.40 -5.97
CA ALA A 72 3.09 10.92 -5.37
C ALA A 72 2.19 12.09 -4.98
N VAL A 73 0.88 11.93 -5.18
CA VAL A 73 -0.15 12.87 -4.67
C VAL A 73 -1.01 12.10 -3.68
N MET A 74 -1.17 12.67 -2.48
CA MET A 74 -1.86 12.03 -1.37
C MET A 74 -2.84 13.00 -0.71
N GLY A 75 -3.99 12.49 -0.25
CA GLY A 75 -4.95 13.26 0.52
C GLY A 75 -4.48 13.47 1.97
N ARG A 76 -4.88 14.59 2.58
CA ARG A 76 -4.49 14.93 3.97
C ARG A 76 -4.77 13.80 4.97
N ARG A 77 -5.94 13.14 4.89
CA ARG A 77 -6.29 12.08 5.84
C ARG A 77 -5.33 10.88 5.79
N MET A 78 -4.90 10.49 4.59
CA MET A 78 -3.93 9.41 4.42
C MET A 78 -2.56 9.82 4.97
N PHE A 79 -2.14 11.06 4.69
CA PHE A 79 -0.88 11.60 5.21
C PHE A 79 -0.90 11.73 6.75
N ASP A 80 -2.00 12.24 7.31
CA ASP A 80 -2.12 12.48 8.75
C ASP A 80 -2.26 11.19 9.55
N ASN A 81 -2.80 10.13 8.96
CA ASN A 81 -2.93 8.82 9.62
C ASN A 81 -1.65 7.99 9.51
N ASP A 82 -0.75 8.30 8.59
CA ASP A 82 0.47 7.51 8.37
C ASP A 82 1.48 7.71 9.52
N ASP A 83 1.64 6.68 10.35
CA ASP A 83 2.67 6.56 11.39
C ASP A 83 3.39 5.18 11.29
N GLY A 84 3.31 4.53 10.13
CA GLY A 84 3.71 3.13 9.92
C GLY A 84 4.51 2.87 8.65
N PRO A 85 4.85 1.60 8.35
CA PRO A 85 5.67 1.18 7.20
C PRO A 85 4.89 1.19 5.87
N TRP A 86 4.18 2.29 5.57
CA TRP A 86 3.37 2.43 4.36
C TRP A 86 4.08 3.22 3.24
N GLY A 87 5.24 3.81 3.56
CA GLY A 87 6.16 4.50 2.63
C GLY A 87 7.21 3.59 2.02
#